data_AF-A0A662TG05-F1
#
_entry.id   AF-A0A662TG05-F1
#
_cell.length_a   1.000
_cell.length_b   1.000
_cell.length_c   1.000
_cell.angle_alpha   90.00
_cell.angle_beta   90.00
_cell.angle_gamma   90.00
#
_symmetry.space_group_name_H-M   'P 1'
#
loop_
_entity.id
_entity.type
_entity.pdbx_description
1 polymer ?
#
loop_
_entity_poly.entity_id
_entity_poly.type
_entity_poly.pdbx_seq_one_letter_code
_entity_poly.pdbx_strand_id
1 'polypeptide(L)'
;MSTTPTKLVVIGFDAPVASKIYEYAMKGELPNIKKLIDEGVYAENCLVPYPTITPPNWTTIATGAWIGTHGITCFSLHKPGMPLDKTYPAFDSRDCLAEYIWQVAEREGKKTIVVNWPSSWPPTFKNGVQIGGAGLAVNEWRPGPKVFSIADAQLFTTQDLPLATRVDLRSAREWRGIDSLEGKLEAELKLEYPRAKYRVLEPK
;
A
#
# COMPACT_ATOMS: atom_id res chain seq x y z
N MET A 1 27.63 21.53 2.78
CA MET A 1 26.36 21.07 2.18
C MET A 1 25.40 20.82 3.34
N SER A 2 24.14 21.25 3.24
CA SER A 2 23.15 20.97 4.30
C SER A 2 22.99 19.46 4.46
N THR A 3 23.08 18.96 5.68
CA THR A 3 22.93 17.54 6.04
C THR A 3 21.46 17.15 6.22
N THR A 4 20.53 18.10 6.04
CA THR A 4 19.11 17.84 6.21
C THR A 4 18.57 17.03 5.03
N PRO A 5 17.90 15.89 5.28
CA PRO A 5 17.27 15.10 4.23
C PRO A 5 16.25 15.93 3.43
N THR A 6 16.31 15.85 2.10
CA THR A 6 15.38 16.59 1.20
C THR A 6 14.23 15.73 0.69
N LYS A 7 14.22 14.43 1.01
CA LYS A 7 13.21 13.44 0.61
C LYS A 7 12.83 12.60 1.83
N LEU A 8 11.56 12.21 1.88
CA LEU A 8 11.01 11.31 2.89
C LEU A 8 10.35 10.13 2.16
N VAL A 9 10.53 8.93 2.70
CA VAL A 9 9.80 7.73 2.30
C VAL A 9 9.22 7.11 3.56
N VAL A 10 7.92 6.82 3.54
CA VAL A 10 7.23 6.08 4.60
C VAL A 10 6.82 4.73 4.02
N ILE A 11 7.27 3.66 4.64
CA ILE A 11 6.93 2.29 4.26
C ILE A 11 6.11 1.69 5.39
N GLY A 12 4.87 1.30 5.10
CA GLY A 12 4.00 0.62 6.05
C GLY A 12 3.95 -0.88 5.77
N PHE A 13 4.03 -1.68 6.82
CA PHE A 13 3.72 -3.10 6.80
C PHE A 13 2.36 -3.27 7.47
N ASP A 14 1.43 -4.02 6.86
CA ASP A 14 0.12 -4.29 7.48
C ASP A 14 0.18 -5.54 8.36
N ALA A 15 -0.48 -5.47 9.52
CA ALA A 15 -0.46 -6.47 10.59
C ALA A 15 0.92 -7.03 10.99
N PRO A 16 2.01 -6.24 11.06
CA PRO A 16 3.29 -6.73 11.55
C PRO A 16 3.21 -6.98 13.05
N VAL A 17 3.72 -8.11 13.51
CA VAL A 17 4.03 -8.29 14.93
C VAL A 17 5.42 -7.69 15.17
N ALA A 18 5.48 -6.44 15.63
CA ALA A 18 6.72 -5.66 15.72
C ALA A 18 7.85 -6.38 16.46
N SER A 19 7.54 -7.07 17.56
CA SER A 19 8.51 -7.87 18.33
C SER A 19 9.09 -9.03 17.52
N LYS A 20 8.30 -9.64 16.63
CA LYS A 20 8.78 -10.71 15.73
C LYS A 20 9.66 -10.18 14.62
N ILE A 21 9.31 -9.02 14.05
CA ILE A 21 10.19 -8.36 13.07
C ILE A 21 11.55 -8.07 13.70
N TYR A 22 11.57 -7.54 14.92
CA TYR A 22 12.81 -7.29 15.65
C TYR A 22 13.59 -8.58 15.92
N GLU A 23 12.92 -9.63 16.42
CA GLU A 23 13.53 -10.95 16.67
C GLU A 23 14.21 -11.51 15.42
N TYR A 24 13.51 -11.52 14.28
CA TYR A 24 14.05 -12.02 13.01
C TYR A 24 15.18 -11.14 12.46
N ALA A 25 15.09 -9.82 12.64
CA ALA A 25 16.19 -8.92 12.28
C ALA A 25 17.46 -9.24 13.10
N MET A 26 17.33 -9.43 14.41
CA MET A 26 18.48 -9.75 15.28
C MET A 26 19.08 -11.13 15.03
N LYS A 27 18.28 -12.11 14.55
CA LYS A 27 18.77 -13.41 14.08
C LYS A 27 19.47 -13.37 12.72
N GLY A 28 19.45 -12.23 12.03
CA GLY A 28 20.04 -12.07 10.70
C GLY A 28 19.13 -12.53 9.54
N GLU A 29 17.87 -12.85 9.81
CA GLU A 29 16.89 -13.31 8.82
C GLU A 29 16.30 -12.15 8.00
N LEU A 30 16.29 -10.94 8.58
CA LEU A 30 15.84 -9.70 7.92
C LEU A 30 16.99 -8.67 7.83
N PRO A 31 18.01 -8.89 6.97
CA PRO A 31 19.24 -8.10 6.96
C PRO A 31 19.02 -6.60 6.67
N ASN A 32 18.07 -6.27 5.79
CA ASN A 32 17.74 -4.87 5.48
C ASN A 32 17.03 -4.16 6.65
N ILE A 33 16.15 -4.86 7.37
CA ILE A 33 15.49 -4.32 8.56
C ILE A 33 16.51 -4.16 9.69
N LYS A 34 17.41 -5.14 9.89
CA LYS A 34 18.51 -5.03 10.84
C LYS A 34 19.36 -3.79 10.57
N LYS A 35 19.73 -3.56 9.30
CA LYS A 35 20.49 -2.36 8.91
C LYS A 35 19.76 -1.06 9.28
N LEU A 36 18.44 -0.97 9.01
CA LEU A 36 17.64 0.19 9.37
C LEU A 36 17.56 0.41 10.89
N ILE A 37 17.54 -0.67 11.68
CA ILE A 37 17.57 -0.60 13.15
C ILE A 37 18.95 -0.12 13.63
N ASP A 38 20.03 -0.73 13.15
CA ASP A 38 21.41 -0.46 13.59
C ASP A 38 21.89 0.95 13.20
N GLU A 39 21.48 1.45 12.03
CA GLU A 39 21.88 2.77 11.51
C GLU A 39 20.84 3.87 11.80
N GLY A 40 19.72 3.52 12.45
CA GLY A 40 18.57 4.40 12.64
C GLY A 40 18.11 4.50 14.08
N VAL A 41 16.80 4.72 14.24
CA VAL A 41 16.14 4.76 15.55
C VAL A 41 15.03 3.73 15.56
N TYR A 42 15.06 2.85 16.56
CA TYR A 42 14.01 1.86 16.80
C TYR A 42 13.28 2.18 18.10
N ALA A 43 11.95 2.19 18.04
CA ALA A 43 11.08 2.27 19.20
C ALA A 43 10.45 0.89 19.43
N GLU A 44 10.74 0.29 20.58
CA GLU A 44 10.21 -1.03 20.95
C GLU A 44 8.68 -1.04 21.04
N ASN A 45 8.11 0.07 21.51
CA ASN A 45 6.68 0.24 21.67
C ASN A 45 6.22 1.53 20.99
N CYS A 46 5.18 1.42 20.17
CA CYS A 46 4.47 2.55 19.60
C CYS A 46 3.00 2.45 20.03
N LEU A 47 2.46 3.50 20.64
CA LEU A 47 1.05 3.53 21.01
C LEU A 47 0.22 3.57 19.74
N VAL A 48 -0.67 2.59 19.61
CA VAL A 48 -1.61 2.49 18.50
C VAL A 48 -3.02 2.86 18.97
N PRO A 49 -3.83 3.50 18.12
CA PRO A 49 -5.20 3.81 18.47
C PRO A 49 -6.04 2.54 18.62
N TYR A 50 -7.03 2.58 19.52
CA TYR A 50 -8.03 1.52 19.66
C TYR A 50 -9.33 1.91 18.92
N PRO A 51 -9.88 1.06 18.04
CA PRO A 51 -9.47 -0.32 17.76
C PRO A 51 -8.21 -0.45 16.88
N THR A 52 -7.42 -1.49 17.14
CA THR A 52 -6.14 -1.79 16.45
C THR A 52 -6.37 -2.50 15.11
N ILE A 53 -7.08 -1.83 14.21
CA ILE A 53 -7.46 -2.32 12.89
C ILE A 53 -7.07 -1.34 11.77
N THR A 54 -7.03 -1.83 10.53
CA THR A 54 -6.38 -1.17 9.40
C THR A 54 -6.86 0.27 9.16
N PRO A 55 -8.14 0.57 8.78
CA PRO A 55 -8.47 1.93 8.35
C PRO A 55 -8.23 3.02 9.41
N PRO A 56 -8.60 2.80 10.69
CA PRO A 56 -8.27 3.73 11.76
C PRO A 56 -6.77 3.94 11.96
N ASN A 57 -5.98 2.87 12.02
CA ASN A 57 -4.53 2.97 12.30
C ASN A 57 -3.77 3.66 11.17
N TRP A 58 -4.05 3.29 9.92
CA TRP A 58 -3.40 3.91 8.76
C TRP A 58 -3.80 5.38 8.60
N THR A 59 -5.02 5.76 8.99
CA THR A 59 -5.44 7.17 9.03
C THR A 59 -4.73 7.92 10.15
N THR A 60 -4.60 7.34 11.35
CA THR A 60 -3.82 7.93 12.45
C THR A 60 -2.38 8.18 12.04
N ILE A 61 -1.70 7.22 11.38
CA ILE A 61 -0.32 7.40 10.91
C ILE A 61 -0.22 8.56 9.91
N ALA A 62 -1.17 8.67 8.98
CA ALA A 62 -1.11 9.69 7.93
C ALA A 62 -1.53 11.09 8.37
N THR A 63 -2.25 11.23 9.49
CA THR A 63 -2.80 12.51 9.97
C THR A 63 -2.18 12.97 11.29
N GLY A 64 -1.54 12.06 12.04
CA GLY A 64 -1.12 12.30 13.42
C GLY A 64 -2.28 12.48 14.41
N ALA A 65 -3.52 12.31 13.97
CA ALA A 65 -4.72 12.53 14.77
C ALA A 65 -5.25 11.22 15.37
N TRP A 66 -5.92 11.32 16.52
CA TRP A 66 -6.63 10.17 17.10
C TRP A 66 -7.93 9.87 16.35
N ILE A 67 -8.46 8.66 16.55
CA ILE A 67 -9.69 8.18 15.91
C ILE A 67 -10.88 9.13 16.09
N GLY A 68 -11.05 9.70 17.29
CA GLY A 68 -12.11 10.67 17.56
C GLY A 68 -11.98 11.97 16.77
N THR A 69 -10.76 12.33 16.34
CA THR A 69 -10.47 13.53 15.56
C THR A 69 -10.60 13.29 14.07
N HIS A 70 -10.00 12.21 13.54
CA HIS A 70 -10.06 11.94 12.10
C HIS A 70 -11.35 11.23 11.66
N GLY A 71 -12.14 10.65 12.56
CA GLY A 71 -13.47 10.11 12.27
C GLY A 71 -13.51 8.70 11.66
N ILE A 72 -12.40 8.21 11.12
CA ILE A 72 -12.26 6.81 10.67
C ILE A 72 -12.16 5.85 11.86
N THR A 73 -13.29 5.26 12.27
CA THR A 73 -13.41 4.50 13.55
C THR A 73 -13.38 2.98 13.40
N CYS A 74 -13.68 2.45 12.21
CA CYS A 74 -13.76 1.01 11.98
C CYS A 74 -13.50 0.67 10.50
N PHE A 75 -13.59 -0.61 10.12
CA PHE A 75 -13.67 -1.04 8.72
C PHE A 75 -14.94 -0.60 8.02
N SER A 76 -16.01 -0.45 8.79
CA SER A 76 -17.32 -0.03 8.33
C SER A 76 -17.79 1.16 9.15
N LEU A 77 -18.12 2.27 8.48
CA LEU A 77 -18.65 3.48 9.10
C LEU A 77 -20.17 3.49 9.05
N HIS A 78 -20.73 4.24 10.00
CA HIS A 78 -22.13 4.64 10.06
C HIS A 78 -22.17 6.17 10.20
N LYS A 79 -23.00 6.83 9.41
CA LYS A 79 -23.20 8.28 9.50
C LYS A 79 -24.54 8.60 10.16
N PRO A 80 -24.63 9.69 10.96
CA PRO A 80 -25.89 10.18 11.46
C PRO A 80 -26.95 10.30 10.34
N GLY A 81 -28.13 9.75 10.58
CA GLY A 81 -29.22 9.68 9.60
C GLY A 81 -29.28 8.39 8.78
N MET A 82 -28.27 7.52 8.84
CA MET A 82 -28.36 6.18 8.24
C MET A 82 -29.20 5.22 9.11
N PRO A 83 -29.90 4.23 8.50
CA PRO A 83 -30.51 3.13 9.25
C PRO A 83 -29.50 2.40 10.14
N LEU A 84 -29.93 1.94 11.32
CA LEU A 84 -29.03 1.32 12.31
C LEU A 84 -28.41 -0.01 11.84
N ASP A 85 -29.03 -0.67 10.87
CA ASP A 85 -28.59 -1.94 10.29
C ASP A 85 -27.72 -1.76 9.03
N LYS A 86 -27.30 -0.52 8.72
CA LYS A 86 -26.55 -0.19 7.51
C LYS A 86 -25.23 0.46 7.83
N THR A 87 -24.17 -0.03 7.20
CA THR A 87 -22.84 0.56 7.25
C THR A 87 -22.23 0.61 5.85
N TYR A 88 -21.13 1.34 5.69
CA TYR A 88 -20.39 1.38 4.43
C TYR A 88 -18.87 1.37 4.69
N PRO A 89 -18.02 0.97 3.72
CA PRO A 89 -16.58 0.79 3.98
C PRO A 89 -15.83 2.10 4.26
N ALA A 90 -14.92 2.08 5.23
CA ALA A 90 -14.16 3.22 5.72
C ALA A 90 -12.91 3.58 4.88
N PHE A 91 -12.98 3.43 3.56
CA PHE A 91 -11.84 3.61 2.64
C PHE A 91 -11.97 4.87 1.78
N ASP A 92 -12.89 5.76 2.14
CA ASP A 92 -13.10 7.04 1.47
C ASP A 92 -12.41 8.17 2.24
N SER A 93 -11.43 8.83 1.63
CA SER A 93 -10.68 9.92 2.25
C SER A 93 -11.57 11.11 2.62
N ARG A 94 -12.76 11.24 2.00
CA ARG A 94 -13.74 12.30 2.33
C ARG A 94 -14.43 12.08 3.67
N ASP A 95 -14.31 10.89 4.26
CA ASP A 95 -14.76 10.63 5.63
C ASP A 95 -13.74 11.08 6.68
N CYS A 96 -12.49 11.32 6.27
CA CYS A 96 -11.46 11.79 7.18
C CYS A 96 -11.66 13.28 7.45
N LEU A 97 -11.77 13.63 8.74
CA LEU A 97 -11.94 15.02 9.19
C LEU A 97 -10.62 15.72 9.50
N ALA A 98 -9.51 14.98 9.50
CA ALA A 98 -8.17 15.51 9.78
C ALA A 98 -7.35 15.68 8.49
N GLU A 99 -6.41 16.62 8.52
CA GLU A 99 -5.48 16.85 7.42
C GLU A 99 -4.45 15.71 7.32
N TYR A 100 -4.23 15.22 6.10
CA TYR A 100 -3.19 14.23 5.82
C TYR A 100 -1.82 14.90 5.59
N ILE A 101 -0.74 14.21 5.96
CA ILE A 101 0.64 14.68 5.80
C ILE A 101 0.99 15.06 4.36
N TRP A 102 0.41 14.37 3.37
CA TRP A 102 0.65 14.66 1.96
C TRP A 102 -0.03 15.96 1.49
N GLN A 103 -1.11 16.40 2.15
CA GLN A 103 -1.72 17.70 1.88
C GLN A 103 -0.84 18.83 2.41
N VAL A 104 -0.26 18.64 3.60
CA VAL A 104 0.75 19.56 4.16
C VAL A 104 1.95 19.64 3.20
N ALA A 105 2.48 18.49 2.78
CA ALA A 105 3.61 18.44 1.85
C ALA A 105 3.33 19.18 0.54
N GLU A 106 2.14 18.99 -0.05
CA GLU A 106 1.72 19.72 -1.27
C GLU A 106 1.64 21.23 -1.03
N ARG A 107 1.05 21.66 0.09
CA ARG A 107 0.97 23.09 0.45
C ARG A 107 2.35 23.73 0.57
N GLU A 108 3.34 22.98 1.06
CA GLU A 108 4.75 23.39 1.13
C GLU A 108 5.52 23.20 -0.20
N GLY A 109 4.80 23.03 -1.32
CA GLY A 109 5.38 22.93 -2.67
C GLY A 109 6.13 21.62 -2.93
N LYS A 110 5.93 20.58 -2.13
CA LYS A 110 6.56 19.27 -2.32
C LYS A 110 5.72 18.41 -3.25
N LYS A 111 6.40 17.62 -4.08
CA LYS A 111 5.76 16.59 -4.89
C LYS A 111 5.52 15.35 -4.03
N THR A 112 4.28 14.89 -3.97
CA THR A 112 3.89 13.72 -3.18
C THR A 112 3.47 12.56 -4.06
N ILE A 113 3.85 11.35 -3.68
CA ILE A 113 3.43 10.09 -4.28
C ILE A 113 2.84 9.24 -3.16
N VAL A 114 1.58 8.85 -3.30
CA VAL A 114 0.88 7.97 -2.35
C VAL A 114 0.55 6.66 -3.07
N VAL A 115 1.03 5.55 -2.50
CA VAL A 115 0.88 4.21 -3.09
C VAL A 115 0.17 3.31 -2.09
N ASN A 116 -1.02 2.85 -2.47
CA ASN A 116 -1.88 1.91 -1.76
C ASN A 116 -2.00 2.18 -0.26
N TRP A 117 -2.11 3.46 0.13
CA TRP A 117 -2.34 3.82 1.52
C TRP A 117 -3.83 3.68 1.84
N PRO A 118 -4.25 2.86 2.82
CA PRO A 118 -5.66 2.68 3.15
C PRO A 118 -6.34 4.03 3.48
N SER A 119 -7.56 4.21 2.98
CA SER A 119 -8.36 5.43 3.21
C SER A 119 -7.73 6.71 2.64
N SER A 120 -6.89 6.60 1.61
CA SER A 120 -6.30 7.75 0.90
C SER A 120 -7.01 8.11 -0.40
N TRP A 121 -7.99 7.30 -0.83
CA TRP A 121 -8.77 7.55 -2.04
C TRP A 121 -10.14 8.16 -1.72
N PRO A 122 -10.65 9.14 -2.47
CA PRO A 122 -10.00 9.82 -3.60
C PRO A 122 -8.79 10.66 -3.17
N PRO A 123 -7.86 10.98 -4.09
CA PRO A 123 -6.70 11.79 -3.76
C PRO A 123 -7.11 13.12 -3.12
N THR A 124 -6.41 13.55 -2.07
CA THR A 124 -6.70 14.81 -1.36
C THR A 124 -5.74 15.95 -1.72
N PHE A 125 -4.98 15.76 -2.80
CA PHE A 125 -3.98 16.69 -3.36
C PHE A 125 -4.25 16.94 -4.86
N LYS A 126 -3.67 17.99 -5.43
CA LYS A 126 -3.85 18.41 -6.84
C LYS A 126 -2.69 18.04 -7.78
N ASN A 127 -1.46 18.08 -7.28
CA ASN A 127 -0.20 18.02 -8.02
C ASN A 127 0.66 16.78 -7.64
N GLY A 128 0.06 15.80 -6.97
CA GLY A 128 0.70 14.54 -6.60
C GLY A 128 0.34 13.36 -7.52
N VAL A 129 0.86 12.19 -7.18
CA VAL A 129 0.51 10.92 -7.85
C VAL A 129 -0.14 9.98 -6.84
N GLN A 130 -1.34 9.50 -7.15
CA GLN A 130 -2.02 8.46 -6.38
C GLN A 130 -1.99 7.16 -7.16
N ILE A 131 -1.60 6.06 -6.50
CA ILE A 131 -1.69 4.71 -7.03
C ILE A 131 -2.48 3.87 -6.03
N GLY A 132 -3.72 3.48 -6.34
CA GLY A 132 -4.57 2.70 -5.44
C GLY A 132 -5.06 3.51 -4.23
N GLY A 133 -5.31 2.82 -3.09
CA GLY A 133 -5.75 3.45 -1.83
C GLY A 133 -7.27 3.42 -1.57
N ALA A 134 -8.04 2.85 -2.51
CA ALA A 134 -9.49 2.66 -2.40
C ALA A 134 -9.89 1.33 -1.73
N GLY A 135 -8.95 0.65 -1.08
CA GLY A 135 -9.11 -0.66 -0.48
C GLY A 135 -7.86 -1.10 0.27
N LEU A 136 -7.75 -2.40 0.53
CA LEU A 136 -6.58 -2.99 1.21
C LEU A 136 -5.46 -3.33 0.23
N ALA A 137 -5.83 -3.83 -0.95
CA ALA A 137 -4.89 -4.14 -2.01
C ALA A 137 -4.92 -3.08 -3.12
N VAL A 138 -3.81 -2.94 -3.84
CA VAL A 138 -3.65 -1.94 -4.90
C VAL A 138 -4.67 -2.08 -6.04
N ASN A 139 -5.19 -3.30 -6.25
CA ASN A 139 -6.20 -3.62 -7.24
C ASN A 139 -7.64 -3.59 -6.69
N GLU A 140 -7.83 -3.31 -5.39
CA GLU A 140 -9.15 -3.19 -4.79
C GLU A 140 -9.74 -1.78 -4.95
N TRP A 141 -11.06 -1.75 -5.18
CA TRP A 141 -11.86 -0.54 -5.24
C TRP A 141 -13.13 -0.68 -4.40
N ARG A 142 -13.34 0.21 -3.44
CA ARG A 142 -14.49 0.18 -2.51
C ARG A 142 -15.32 1.47 -2.55
N PRO A 143 -15.95 1.83 -3.70
CA PRO A 143 -16.72 3.07 -3.85
C PRO A 143 -18.14 3.00 -3.23
N GLY A 144 -18.41 1.97 -2.41
CA GLY A 144 -19.72 1.64 -1.87
C GLY A 144 -19.68 0.30 -1.12
N PRO A 145 -20.81 -0.40 -0.90
CA PRO A 145 -20.84 -1.62 -0.08
C PRO A 145 -20.17 -2.83 -0.74
N LYS A 146 -19.77 -2.72 -2.02
CA LYS A 146 -19.15 -3.80 -2.79
C LYS A 146 -17.67 -3.49 -3.00
N VAL A 147 -16.87 -4.55 -2.90
CA VAL A 147 -15.47 -4.54 -3.32
C VAL A 147 -15.43 -4.91 -4.79
N PHE A 148 -14.72 -4.12 -5.57
CA PHE A 148 -14.44 -4.41 -6.97
C PHE A 148 -12.94 -4.63 -7.11
N SER A 149 -12.56 -5.57 -7.96
CA SER A 149 -11.21 -5.69 -8.45
C SER A 149 -11.24 -5.84 -9.96
N ILE A 150 -10.23 -5.31 -10.64
CA ILE A 150 -10.09 -5.46 -12.10
C ILE A 150 -9.71 -6.90 -12.43
N ALA A 151 -8.85 -7.51 -11.61
CA ALA A 151 -8.33 -8.85 -11.76
C ALA A 151 -7.89 -9.39 -10.40
N ASP A 152 -8.04 -10.69 -10.15
CA ASP A 152 -7.44 -11.30 -8.97
C ASP A 152 -5.90 -11.35 -9.10
N ALA A 153 -5.20 -11.58 -8.00
CA ALA A 153 -3.76 -11.74 -8.02
C ALA A 153 -3.34 -12.92 -8.92
N GLN A 154 -2.25 -12.72 -9.67
CA GLN A 154 -1.65 -13.76 -10.51
C GLN A 154 -0.24 -14.07 -9.98
N LEU A 155 0.04 -15.37 -9.77
CA LEU A 155 1.34 -15.84 -9.34
C LEU A 155 2.13 -16.34 -10.54
N PHE A 156 3.33 -15.78 -10.76
CA PHE A 156 4.28 -16.26 -11.75
C PHE A 156 5.40 -17.05 -11.07
N THR A 157 5.70 -18.24 -11.57
CA THR A 157 6.69 -19.13 -10.94
C THR A 157 7.43 -19.98 -11.97
N THR A 158 8.65 -20.40 -11.66
CA THR A 158 9.39 -21.40 -12.44
C THR A 158 9.05 -22.84 -12.04
N GLN A 159 8.28 -23.01 -10.96
CA GLN A 159 7.83 -24.32 -10.45
C GLN A 159 6.43 -24.66 -10.95
N ASP A 160 6.09 -25.93 -10.93
CA ASP A 160 4.73 -26.37 -11.24
C ASP A 160 3.86 -26.27 -9.97
N LEU A 161 3.13 -25.16 -9.84
CA LEU A 161 2.27 -24.89 -8.68
C LEU A 161 0.81 -24.72 -9.13
N PRO A 162 -0.17 -25.29 -8.39
CA PRO A 162 -1.58 -25.08 -8.70
C PRO A 162 -1.95 -23.59 -8.74
N LEU A 163 -2.76 -23.21 -9.75
CA LEU A 163 -3.26 -21.85 -9.96
C LEU A 163 -2.19 -20.79 -10.26
N ALA A 164 -0.94 -21.18 -10.48
CA ALA A 164 0.13 -20.29 -10.88
C ALA A 164 0.39 -20.35 -12.39
N THR A 165 0.78 -19.23 -12.98
CA THR A 165 1.25 -19.17 -14.36
C THR A 165 2.74 -19.49 -14.37
N ARG A 166 3.08 -20.64 -14.96
CA ARG A 166 4.48 -21.01 -15.14
C ARG A 166 5.17 -20.07 -16.12
N VAL A 167 6.36 -19.60 -15.76
CA VAL A 167 7.22 -18.78 -16.62
C VAL A 167 8.56 -19.48 -16.84
N ASP A 168 9.05 -19.39 -18.06
CA ASP A 168 10.37 -19.89 -18.43
C ASP A 168 11.34 -18.72 -18.52
N LEU A 169 12.43 -18.81 -17.75
CA LEU A 169 13.50 -17.82 -17.79
C LEU A 169 14.39 -18.07 -19.01
N ARG A 170 14.76 -17.01 -19.71
CA ARG A 170 15.72 -17.00 -20.82
C ARG A 170 16.74 -15.90 -20.65
N SER A 171 17.86 -15.93 -21.38
CA SER A 171 18.84 -14.84 -21.36
C SER A 171 18.18 -13.51 -21.78
N ALA A 172 18.42 -12.46 -21.00
CA ALA A 172 17.85 -11.14 -21.25
C ALA A 172 18.36 -10.53 -22.56
N ARG A 173 17.48 -9.87 -23.32
CA ARG A 173 17.83 -9.23 -24.60
C ARG A 173 17.17 -7.87 -24.71
N GLU A 174 17.82 -6.94 -25.41
CA GLU A 174 17.21 -5.66 -25.85
C GLU A 174 16.77 -4.67 -24.74
N TRP A 175 17.09 -4.93 -23.48
CA TRP A 175 16.83 -4.01 -22.37
C TRP A 175 17.68 -2.75 -22.47
N ARG A 176 17.07 -1.58 -22.24
CA ARG A 176 17.76 -0.29 -22.19
C ARG A 176 17.95 0.16 -20.74
N GLY A 177 19.04 0.88 -20.47
CA GLY A 177 19.33 1.41 -19.13
C GLY A 177 19.90 0.38 -18.14
N ILE A 178 20.43 -0.74 -18.65
CA ILE A 178 21.16 -1.74 -17.87
C ILE A 178 22.60 -1.79 -18.40
N ASP A 179 23.58 -1.61 -17.51
CA ASP A 179 25.01 -1.50 -17.89
C ASP A 179 25.56 -2.77 -18.55
N SER A 180 25.07 -3.95 -18.17
CA SER A 180 25.39 -5.23 -18.81
C SER A 180 24.26 -6.25 -18.64
N LEU A 181 23.99 -7.03 -19.70
CA LEU A 181 23.03 -8.13 -19.71
C LEU A 181 23.68 -9.50 -19.43
N GLU A 182 24.99 -9.54 -19.17
CA GLU A 182 25.68 -10.79 -18.86
C GLU A 182 25.12 -11.44 -17.58
N GLY A 183 24.74 -12.71 -17.68
CA GLY A 183 24.12 -13.47 -16.59
C GLY A 183 22.72 -12.98 -16.18
N LYS A 184 22.12 -12.02 -16.90
CA LYS A 184 20.76 -11.55 -16.63
C LYS A 184 19.74 -12.42 -17.36
N LEU A 185 18.66 -12.75 -16.67
CA LEU A 185 17.54 -13.52 -17.20
C LEU A 185 16.30 -12.64 -17.35
N GLU A 186 15.44 -12.99 -18.29
CA GLU A 186 14.13 -12.38 -18.51
C GLU A 186 13.05 -13.47 -18.66
N ALA A 187 11.79 -13.08 -18.46
CA ALA A 187 10.63 -13.88 -18.82
C ALA A 187 9.50 -12.95 -19.28
N GLU A 188 8.64 -13.46 -20.17
CA GLU A 188 7.41 -12.79 -20.55
C GLU A 188 6.32 -13.12 -19.52
N LEU A 189 5.79 -12.08 -18.85
CA LEU A 189 4.67 -12.24 -17.92
C LEU A 189 3.36 -12.05 -18.68
N LYS A 190 2.80 -13.14 -19.20
CA LYS A 190 1.48 -13.11 -19.85
C LYS A 190 0.41 -12.92 -18.80
N LEU A 191 -0.19 -11.75 -18.78
CA LEU A 191 -1.27 -11.42 -17.87
C LEU A 191 -2.51 -12.24 -18.26
N GLU A 192 -2.99 -13.04 -17.32
CA GLU A 192 -4.26 -13.74 -17.47
C GLU A 192 -5.26 -13.10 -16.53
N TYR A 193 -6.50 -12.95 -16.98
CA TYR A 193 -7.56 -12.29 -16.23
C TYR A 193 -8.65 -13.30 -15.85
N PRO A 194 -8.34 -14.29 -14.97
CA PRO A 194 -9.31 -15.29 -14.57
C PRO A 194 -10.47 -14.61 -13.85
N ARG A 195 -11.70 -15.04 -14.18
CA ARG A 195 -12.95 -14.49 -13.62
C ARG A 195 -13.20 -13.01 -13.91
N ALA A 196 -12.59 -12.45 -14.96
CA ALA A 196 -12.94 -11.11 -15.44
C ALA A 196 -14.41 -11.06 -15.85
N LYS A 197 -15.12 -10.01 -15.39
CA LYS A 197 -16.53 -9.77 -15.74
C LYS A 197 -16.72 -9.54 -17.25
N TYR A 198 -15.71 -8.96 -17.89
CA TYR A 198 -15.70 -8.67 -19.33
C TYR A 198 -14.49 -9.35 -19.96
N ARG A 199 -14.62 -9.75 -21.24
CA ARG A 199 -13.50 -10.29 -22.00
C ARG A 199 -12.43 -9.21 -22.14
N VAL A 200 -11.21 -9.51 -21.67
CA VAL A 200 -10.06 -8.65 -21.91
C VAL A 200 -9.58 -8.92 -23.35
N LEU A 201 -9.55 -7.88 -24.16
CA LEU A 201 -8.99 -7.93 -25.51
C LEU A 201 -7.50 -7.60 -25.40
N GLU A 202 -6.66 -8.41 -26.02
CA GLU A 202 -5.23 -8.08 -26.17
C GLU A 202 -5.11 -6.70 -26.84
N PRO A 203 -4.25 -5.81 -26.34
CA PRO A 203 -3.93 -4.58 -27.04
C PRO A 203 -3.42 -4.95 -28.45
N LYS A 204 -4.02 -4.34 -29.48
CA LYS A 204 -3.53 -4.47 -30.86
C LYS A 204 -2.22 -3.73 -31.05
#